data_AF-A0A1T4VQK3-F1
#
_entry.id   AF-A0A1T4VQK3-F1
#
_cell.length_a   1.000
_cell.length_b   1.000
_cell.length_c   1.000
_cell.angle_alpha   90.00
_cell.angle_beta   90.00
_cell.angle_gamma   90.00
#
_symmetry.space_group_name_H-M   'P 1'
#
loop_
_entity.id
_entity.type
_entity.pdbx_description
1 polymer ?
#
loop_
_entity_poly.entity_id
_entity_poly.type
_entity_poly.pdbx_seq_one_letter_code
_entity_poly.pdbx_strand_id
1 'polypeptide(L)'
;MKAQGTLSHSLNFLKKFKPFWTSGENTPFEAVSQRSHLRVAALLSEERALELQPECELLLLTPENAVQIVKYASPDFILIESGWESATGEWRMALMPDSEHQKTLHKILEYAKHKGLPTVFWITSKANQLPYYTDALESFSHIITHSAEVSTKLREQNRTVTLLPDCFQPLRTHPFRTLSTYHKKHADILLSEDIDAPKAVENIFEGDKLSLRILSDQNAEHKTLLRCIRAITSPQKNILLRQSDLLIHNAVPSRTQLLATASACPALPLEQSKEQSTQQLKNDIARQQIDPLFLRQKAHKAWRAAMNSASAGHWLKACAASLGCSSDWNEEPRVTLVASVASEEQKQQILTAYSKQSYANKELLLFVEKQATTTTDVPSHIRILPKPEPYAPHLSIELAAHLGTGEYVLFLHEGLNYGKHFLEDILLSFRCAGDAQFVVKEPVRDLNEERLPCLKIKGKHLGHRALASRELLFALRKSVLLTNSFSSLSASCTITEALKETLIQQCAHSQGLFADSFNLVDSRHVSRPSDSLLLNCSFEV
;
A
#
# COMPACT_ATOMS: atom_id res chain seq x y z
N MET A 1 14.20 -43.32 -40.13
CA MET A 1 15.18 -42.63 -39.26
C MET A 1 15.46 -41.20 -39.75
N LYS A 2 14.49 -40.29 -39.64
CA LYS A 2 14.67 -38.82 -39.81
C LYS A 2 13.62 -38.12 -38.94
N ALA A 3 13.88 -38.02 -37.64
CA ALA A 3 12.98 -37.34 -36.69
C ALA A 3 13.70 -36.94 -35.39
N GLN A 4 14.93 -36.41 -35.47
CA GLN A 4 15.65 -35.87 -34.30
C GLN A 4 16.22 -34.46 -34.52
N GLY A 5 15.97 -33.83 -35.67
CA GLY A 5 16.56 -32.51 -36.02
C GLY A 5 15.67 -31.28 -35.77
N THR A 6 14.37 -31.44 -35.51
CA THR A 6 13.42 -30.31 -35.45
C THR A 6 13.00 -29.89 -34.04
N LEU A 7 13.29 -30.69 -33.01
CA LEU A 7 13.03 -30.33 -31.60
C LEU A 7 14.12 -29.43 -30.99
N SER A 8 15.32 -29.39 -31.56
CA SER A 8 16.42 -28.55 -31.04
C SER A 8 16.33 -27.08 -31.45
N HIS A 9 15.62 -26.75 -32.53
CA HIS A 9 15.39 -25.37 -32.95
C HIS A 9 14.23 -24.68 -32.21
N SER A 10 13.20 -25.42 -31.80
CA SER A 10 12.11 -24.89 -30.95
C SER A 10 12.55 -24.68 -29.49
N LEU A 11 13.40 -25.55 -28.94
CA LEU A 11 13.97 -25.38 -27.60
C LEU A 11 15.01 -24.24 -27.49
N ASN A 12 15.66 -23.86 -28.59
CA ASN A 12 16.56 -22.70 -28.62
C ASN A 12 15.82 -21.36 -28.83
N PHE A 13 14.59 -21.39 -29.35
CA PHE A 13 13.74 -20.20 -29.43
C PHE A 13 13.17 -19.81 -28.06
N LEU A 14 12.80 -20.79 -27.24
CA LEU A 14 12.36 -20.58 -25.85
C LEU A 14 13.50 -20.14 -24.91
N LYS A 15 14.76 -20.48 -25.20
CA LYS A 15 15.93 -19.99 -24.44
C LYS A 15 16.32 -18.53 -24.75
N LYS A 16 15.80 -17.93 -25.83
CA LYS A 16 16.04 -16.52 -26.18
C LYS A 16 15.07 -15.55 -25.50
N PHE A 17 13.94 -16.03 -24.98
CA PHE A 17 13.15 -15.30 -24.00
C PHE A 17 13.67 -15.64 -22.60
N LYS A 18 14.78 -15.01 -22.22
CA LYS A 18 14.95 -14.71 -20.79
C LYS A 18 13.77 -13.79 -20.44
N PRO A 19 12.97 -14.05 -19.38
CA PRO A 19 12.12 -13.01 -18.85
C PRO A 19 13.01 -11.78 -18.68
N PHE A 20 12.59 -10.66 -19.29
CA PHE A 20 13.22 -9.38 -19.03
C PHE A 20 13.08 -9.20 -17.52
N TRP A 21 14.18 -9.44 -16.81
CA TRP A 21 14.29 -9.63 -15.36
C TRP A 21 13.99 -11.04 -14.79
N THR A 22 15.03 -11.65 -14.24
CA THR A 22 14.95 -12.31 -12.91
C THR A 22 14.93 -11.18 -11.88
N SER A 23 14.18 -11.34 -10.78
CA SER A 23 14.20 -10.41 -9.64
C SER A 23 15.62 -10.30 -9.05
N GLY A 24 16.48 -9.50 -9.69
CA GLY A 24 17.85 -9.23 -9.26
C GLY A 24 17.92 -8.36 -8.01
N GLU A 25 16.78 -7.87 -7.53
CA GLU A 25 16.59 -7.34 -6.20
C GLU A 25 15.29 -7.94 -5.68
N ASN A 26 15.38 -9.04 -4.92
CA ASN A 26 14.28 -9.48 -4.07
C ASN A 26 13.81 -8.25 -3.28
N THR A 27 12.58 -7.79 -3.49
CA THR A 27 11.95 -6.96 -2.46
C THR A 27 12.01 -7.81 -1.19
N PRO A 28 12.62 -7.35 -0.08
CA PRO A 28 12.85 -8.21 1.08
C PRO A 28 11.58 -8.92 1.57
N PHE A 29 10.42 -8.30 1.33
CA PHE A 29 9.13 -8.59 1.95
C PHE A 29 8.26 -9.66 1.25
N GLU A 30 8.85 -10.64 0.56
CA GLU A 30 8.10 -11.59 -0.30
C GLU A 30 7.31 -12.68 0.47
N ALA A 31 7.69 -13.02 1.70
CA ALA A 31 6.88 -13.91 2.53
C ALA A 31 5.84 -13.07 3.28
N VAL A 32 4.55 -13.34 3.03
CA VAL A 32 3.45 -12.75 3.78
C VAL A 32 2.47 -13.84 4.17
N SER A 33 2.16 -13.91 5.47
CA SER A 33 1.02 -14.68 5.96
C SER A 33 -0.29 -14.20 5.32
N GLN A 34 -1.15 -15.13 4.87
CA GLN A 34 -2.43 -14.78 4.27
C GLN A 34 -3.29 -13.95 5.24
N ARG A 35 -3.90 -12.87 4.74
CA ARG A 35 -4.67 -11.93 5.57
C ARG A 35 -6.13 -12.34 5.82
N SER A 36 -6.59 -13.38 5.15
CA SER A 36 -7.90 -13.99 5.39
C SER A 36 -7.86 -15.47 5.04
N HIS A 37 -8.83 -16.23 5.54
CA HIS A 37 -9.00 -17.65 5.22
C HIS A 37 -9.86 -17.89 3.96
N LEU A 38 -10.23 -16.83 3.22
CA LEU A 38 -10.97 -16.96 1.97
C LEU A 38 -10.19 -17.81 0.97
N ARG A 39 -10.89 -18.72 0.29
CA ARG A 39 -10.32 -19.63 -0.71
C ARG A 39 -10.94 -19.33 -2.06
N VAL A 40 -10.14 -18.78 -2.98
CA VAL A 40 -10.63 -18.26 -4.26
C VAL A 40 -10.04 -19.07 -5.39
N ALA A 41 -10.89 -19.84 -6.08
CA ALA A 41 -10.52 -20.50 -7.33
C ALA A 41 -10.49 -19.46 -8.45
N ALA A 42 -9.33 -19.24 -9.09
CA ALA A 42 -9.13 -18.05 -9.90
C ALA A 42 -8.53 -18.32 -11.29
N LEU A 43 -9.09 -17.64 -12.30
CA LEU A 43 -8.47 -17.41 -13.60
C LEU A 43 -8.27 -15.91 -13.75
N LEU A 44 -7.05 -15.46 -13.50
CA LEU A 44 -6.68 -14.04 -13.44
C LEU A 44 -5.45 -13.79 -14.29
N SER A 45 -5.24 -12.55 -14.73
CA SER A 45 -3.93 -12.09 -15.20
C SER A 45 -2.88 -12.18 -14.09
N GLU A 46 -1.59 -12.22 -14.46
CA GLU A 46 -0.49 -12.25 -13.49
C GLU A 46 -0.56 -11.09 -12.50
N GLU A 47 -0.89 -9.88 -12.97
CA GLU A 47 -1.01 -8.70 -12.12
C GLU A 47 -2.10 -8.87 -11.06
N ARG A 48 -3.30 -9.30 -11.45
CA ARG A 48 -4.42 -9.50 -10.50
C ARG A 48 -4.18 -10.65 -9.54
N ALA A 49 -3.56 -11.73 -10.01
CA ALA A 49 -3.17 -12.84 -9.15
C ALA A 49 -2.21 -12.36 -8.04
N LEU A 50 -1.18 -11.59 -8.41
CA LEU A 50 -0.22 -11.04 -7.44
C LEU A 50 -0.83 -10.00 -6.51
N GLU A 51 -1.93 -9.34 -6.90
CA GLU A 51 -2.65 -8.42 -6.01
C GLU A 51 -3.46 -9.14 -4.95
N LEU A 52 -4.16 -10.21 -5.33
CA LEU A 52 -5.08 -10.93 -4.43
C LEU A 52 -4.38 -12.02 -3.59
N GLN A 53 -3.25 -12.56 -4.05
CA GLN A 53 -2.52 -13.63 -3.36
C GLN A 53 -2.20 -13.34 -1.88
N PRO A 54 -1.80 -12.12 -1.46
CA PRO A 54 -1.56 -11.85 -0.04
C PRO A 54 -2.84 -11.74 0.81
N GLU A 55 -4.00 -11.59 0.15
CA GLU A 55 -5.27 -11.33 0.83
C GLU A 55 -6.09 -12.62 1.04
N CYS A 56 -5.77 -13.72 0.35
CA CYS A 56 -6.53 -14.98 0.39
C CYS A 56 -5.72 -16.21 -0.06
N GLU A 57 -6.28 -17.40 0.12
CA GLU A 57 -5.80 -18.62 -0.52
C GLU A 57 -6.24 -18.64 -1.99
N LEU A 58 -5.35 -18.17 -2.87
CA LEU A 58 -5.59 -18.11 -4.30
C LEU A 58 -5.27 -19.46 -4.98
N LEU A 59 -6.31 -20.14 -5.45
CA LEU A 59 -6.24 -21.43 -6.13
C LEU A 59 -6.28 -21.22 -7.66
N LEU A 60 -5.12 -21.02 -8.26
CA LEU A 60 -5.01 -20.75 -9.71
C LEU A 60 -5.46 -21.96 -10.54
N LEU A 61 -6.41 -21.71 -11.44
CA LEU A 61 -6.99 -22.71 -12.32
C LEU A 61 -6.10 -22.92 -13.56
N THR A 62 -5.92 -24.17 -13.94
CA THR A 62 -5.41 -24.64 -15.22
C THR A 62 -6.45 -25.55 -15.86
N PRO A 63 -6.45 -25.76 -17.18
CA PRO A 63 -7.37 -26.71 -17.81
C PRO A 63 -7.29 -28.12 -17.20
N GLU A 64 -6.11 -28.51 -16.72
CA GLU A 64 -5.83 -29.84 -16.16
C GLU A 64 -6.27 -30.01 -14.70
N ASN A 65 -6.24 -28.92 -13.91
CA ASN A 65 -6.49 -28.97 -12.46
C ASN A 65 -7.88 -28.44 -12.05
N ALA A 66 -8.57 -27.73 -12.93
CA ALA A 66 -9.71 -26.90 -12.51
C ALA A 66 -10.85 -27.73 -11.92
N VAL A 67 -11.15 -28.89 -12.52
CA VAL A 67 -12.19 -29.80 -12.02
C VAL A 67 -11.82 -30.33 -10.62
N GLN A 68 -10.56 -30.67 -10.40
CA GLN A 68 -10.06 -31.17 -9.11
C GLN A 68 -10.10 -30.08 -8.05
N ILE A 69 -9.71 -28.84 -8.38
CA ILE A 69 -9.77 -27.69 -7.47
C ILE A 69 -11.22 -27.45 -7.04
N VAL A 70 -12.14 -27.32 -7.99
CA VAL A 70 -13.56 -27.06 -7.67
C VAL A 70 -14.19 -28.22 -6.89
N LYS A 71 -13.73 -29.46 -7.09
CA LYS A 71 -14.26 -30.65 -6.40
C LYS A 71 -13.69 -30.89 -5.01
N TYR A 72 -12.39 -30.68 -4.80
CA TYR A 72 -11.68 -31.13 -3.60
C TYR A 72 -11.09 -30.00 -2.77
N ALA A 73 -10.79 -28.86 -3.39
CA ALA A 73 -10.18 -27.73 -2.69
C ALA A 73 -11.22 -26.81 -2.05
N SER A 74 -12.53 -27.13 -2.09
CA SER A 74 -13.60 -26.38 -1.39
C SER A 74 -13.43 -24.84 -1.44
N PRO A 75 -13.36 -24.24 -2.65
CA PRO A 75 -13.28 -22.79 -2.77
C PRO A 75 -14.59 -22.13 -2.30
N ASP A 76 -14.50 -20.92 -1.75
CA ASP A 76 -15.67 -20.11 -1.39
C ASP A 76 -16.40 -19.58 -2.63
N PHE A 77 -15.64 -19.25 -3.68
CA PHE A 77 -16.17 -18.85 -4.98
C PHE A 77 -15.13 -19.00 -6.09
N ILE A 78 -15.60 -18.92 -7.34
CA ILE A 78 -14.76 -18.89 -8.54
C ILE A 78 -14.70 -17.45 -9.07
N LEU A 79 -13.50 -16.95 -9.36
CA LEU A 79 -13.25 -15.61 -9.90
C LEU A 79 -12.53 -15.70 -11.25
N ILE A 80 -13.14 -15.13 -12.29
CA ILE A 80 -12.56 -15.10 -13.65
C ILE A 80 -12.45 -13.66 -14.11
N GLU A 81 -11.24 -13.23 -14.50
CA GLU A 81 -10.99 -11.92 -15.10
C GLU A 81 -11.22 -11.94 -16.62
N SER A 82 -11.69 -10.84 -17.19
CA SER A 82 -11.82 -10.61 -18.64
C SER A 82 -10.46 -10.41 -19.37
N GLY A 83 -9.44 -11.19 -19.02
CA GLY A 83 -8.09 -11.10 -19.57
C GLY A 83 -7.86 -11.96 -20.81
N TRP A 84 -6.91 -11.57 -21.65
CA TRP A 84 -6.48 -12.35 -22.82
C TRP A 84 -5.49 -13.47 -22.46
N GLU A 85 -4.75 -13.28 -21.37
CA GLU A 85 -3.74 -14.20 -20.84
C GLU A 85 -3.97 -14.38 -19.34
N SER A 86 -3.74 -15.60 -18.84
CA SER A 86 -3.79 -15.91 -17.41
C SER A 86 -2.40 -15.93 -16.79
N ALA A 87 -2.33 -15.81 -15.47
CA ALA A 87 -1.13 -15.97 -14.67
C ALA A 87 -0.45 -17.34 -14.89
N THR A 88 -1.24 -18.37 -15.23
CA THR A 88 -0.74 -19.71 -15.57
C THR A 88 -0.21 -19.82 -17.00
N GLY A 89 -0.57 -18.88 -17.89
CA GLY A 89 -0.27 -18.93 -19.33
C GLY A 89 -1.08 -19.94 -20.13
N GLU A 90 -1.92 -20.75 -19.48
CA GLU A 90 -2.64 -21.89 -20.09
C GLU A 90 -4.04 -21.53 -20.61
N TRP A 91 -4.58 -20.34 -20.28
CA TRP A 91 -5.93 -19.93 -20.66
C TRP A 91 -5.94 -18.81 -21.72
N ARG A 92 -5.01 -18.87 -22.68
CA ARG A 92 -4.93 -17.84 -23.74
C ARG A 92 -6.24 -17.77 -24.52
N MET A 93 -6.83 -16.57 -24.57
CA MET A 93 -8.11 -16.29 -25.25
C MET A 93 -9.29 -17.14 -24.73
N ALA A 94 -9.27 -17.57 -23.47
CA ALA A 94 -10.23 -18.54 -22.94
C ALA A 94 -11.70 -18.11 -22.98
N LEU A 95 -11.97 -16.81 -23.08
CA LEU A 95 -13.32 -16.26 -23.12
C LEU A 95 -13.82 -16.01 -24.55
N MET A 96 -12.98 -16.24 -25.56
CA MET A 96 -13.38 -16.05 -26.96
C MET A 96 -14.38 -17.11 -27.41
N PRO A 97 -15.38 -16.72 -28.22
CA PRO A 97 -16.33 -17.64 -28.83
C PRO A 97 -15.63 -18.80 -29.55
N ASP A 98 -16.21 -19.98 -29.43
CA ASP A 98 -15.83 -21.23 -30.10
C ASP A 98 -14.44 -21.79 -29.79
N SER A 99 -13.71 -21.22 -28.81
CA SER A 99 -12.42 -21.75 -28.39
C SER A 99 -12.57 -23.03 -27.53
N GLU A 100 -11.62 -23.96 -27.64
CA GLU A 100 -11.60 -25.17 -26.78
C GLU A 100 -11.49 -24.82 -25.28
N HIS A 101 -10.79 -23.74 -24.98
CA HIS A 101 -10.72 -23.18 -23.63
C HIS A 101 -12.09 -22.69 -23.14
N GLN A 102 -12.88 -22.03 -23.98
CA GLN A 102 -14.25 -21.59 -23.62
C GLN A 102 -15.14 -22.79 -23.29
N LYS A 103 -15.08 -23.86 -24.10
CA LYS A 103 -15.83 -25.11 -23.83
C LYS A 103 -15.41 -25.75 -22.51
N THR A 104 -14.11 -25.76 -22.21
CA THR A 104 -13.59 -26.29 -20.94
C THR A 104 -14.04 -25.43 -19.77
N LEU A 105 -13.98 -24.10 -19.92
CA LEU A 105 -14.44 -23.15 -18.91
C LEU A 105 -15.93 -23.30 -18.63
N HIS A 106 -16.75 -23.47 -19.67
CA HIS A 106 -18.19 -23.69 -19.52
C HIS A 106 -18.48 -24.94 -18.69
N LYS A 107 -17.78 -26.07 -18.91
CA LYS A 107 -17.93 -27.29 -18.10
C LYS A 107 -17.57 -27.06 -16.63
N ILE A 108 -16.53 -26.26 -16.36
CA ILE A 108 -16.12 -25.92 -14.99
C ILE A 108 -17.20 -25.07 -14.31
N LEU A 109 -17.73 -24.06 -15.01
CA LEU A 109 -18.76 -23.16 -14.49
C LEU A 109 -20.10 -23.88 -14.29
N GLU A 110 -20.48 -24.78 -15.19
CA GLU A 110 -21.67 -25.62 -15.04
C GLU A 110 -21.55 -26.54 -13.81
N TYR A 111 -20.39 -27.17 -13.62
CA TYR A 111 -20.12 -27.98 -12.43
C TYR A 111 -20.18 -27.15 -11.14
N ALA A 112 -19.60 -25.95 -11.15
CA ALA A 112 -19.65 -25.03 -10.01
C ALA A 112 -21.09 -24.63 -9.67
N LYS A 113 -21.90 -24.32 -10.69
CA LYS A 113 -23.33 -24.01 -10.55
C LYS A 113 -24.10 -25.17 -9.94
N HIS A 114 -23.86 -26.41 -10.38
CA HIS A 114 -24.47 -27.61 -9.78
C HIS A 114 -24.08 -27.82 -8.31
N LYS A 115 -22.93 -27.31 -7.88
CA LYS A 115 -22.46 -27.35 -6.48
C LYS A 115 -22.92 -26.16 -5.65
N GLY A 116 -23.63 -25.20 -6.24
CA GLY A 116 -24.05 -23.98 -5.57
C GLY A 116 -22.89 -23.02 -5.28
N LEU A 117 -21.76 -23.15 -5.99
CA LEU A 117 -20.61 -22.27 -5.82
C LEU A 117 -20.84 -20.96 -6.60
N PRO A 118 -20.68 -19.78 -5.96
CA PRO A 118 -20.74 -18.51 -6.65
C PRO A 118 -19.64 -18.42 -7.72
N THR A 119 -20.03 -18.00 -8.93
CA THR A 119 -19.12 -17.71 -10.04
C THR A 119 -19.17 -16.22 -10.35
N VAL A 120 -17.98 -15.61 -10.40
CA VAL A 120 -17.79 -14.16 -10.56
C VAL A 120 -17.02 -13.90 -11.84
N PHE A 121 -17.60 -13.06 -12.70
CA PHE A 121 -16.89 -12.50 -13.84
C PHE A 121 -16.46 -11.07 -13.55
N TRP A 122 -15.15 -10.87 -13.43
CA TRP A 122 -14.54 -9.56 -13.20
C TRP A 122 -14.09 -8.94 -14.52
N ILE A 123 -14.90 -8.00 -15.01
CA ILE A 123 -14.64 -7.28 -16.25
C ILE A 123 -13.70 -6.10 -15.97
N THR A 124 -12.43 -6.29 -16.33
CA THR A 124 -11.36 -5.29 -16.27
C THR A 124 -11.09 -4.63 -17.62
N SER A 125 -11.66 -5.17 -18.70
CA SER A 125 -11.58 -4.66 -20.07
C SER A 125 -12.41 -3.40 -20.32
N LYS A 126 -12.10 -2.69 -21.42
CA LYS A 126 -12.89 -1.55 -21.90
C LYS A 126 -14.23 -1.99 -22.49
N ALA A 127 -15.21 -1.09 -22.53
CA ALA A 127 -16.56 -1.36 -22.98
C ALA A 127 -16.67 -1.82 -24.45
N ASN A 128 -15.72 -1.44 -25.32
CA ASN A 128 -15.67 -1.89 -26.70
C ASN A 128 -15.28 -3.37 -26.86
N GLN A 129 -14.78 -4.00 -25.79
CA GLN A 129 -14.44 -5.43 -25.76
C GLN A 129 -15.59 -6.31 -25.25
N LEU A 130 -16.69 -5.73 -24.76
CA LEU A 130 -17.85 -6.49 -24.29
C LEU A 130 -18.43 -7.49 -25.29
N PRO A 131 -18.49 -7.21 -26.61
CA PRO A 131 -19.01 -8.17 -27.58
C PRO A 131 -18.28 -9.52 -27.56
N TYR A 132 -17.00 -9.57 -27.18
CA TYR A 132 -16.23 -10.81 -27.10
C TYR A 132 -16.66 -11.73 -25.94
N TYR A 133 -17.39 -11.22 -24.96
CA TYR A 133 -17.75 -11.95 -23.75
C TYR A 133 -19.24 -12.31 -23.69
N THR A 134 -20.01 -12.03 -24.75
CA THR A 134 -21.47 -12.17 -24.77
C THR A 134 -21.93 -13.56 -24.32
N ASP A 135 -21.31 -14.62 -24.85
CA ASP A 135 -21.64 -16.01 -24.51
C ASP A 135 -21.21 -16.38 -23.08
N ALA A 136 -20.07 -15.84 -22.65
CA ALA A 136 -19.52 -16.13 -21.32
C ALA A 136 -20.38 -15.52 -20.21
N LEU A 137 -20.98 -14.34 -20.43
CA LEU A 137 -21.77 -13.60 -19.43
C LEU A 137 -22.94 -14.41 -18.84
N GLU A 138 -23.50 -15.38 -19.57
CA GLU A 138 -24.61 -16.21 -19.09
C GLU A 138 -24.17 -17.31 -18.13
N SER A 139 -22.88 -17.65 -18.13
CA SER A 139 -22.32 -18.71 -17.29
C SER A 139 -21.98 -18.25 -15.86
N PHE A 140 -22.08 -16.95 -15.58
CA PHE A 140 -21.71 -16.37 -14.29
C PHE A 140 -22.91 -15.91 -13.47
N SER A 141 -22.91 -16.23 -12.18
CA SER A 141 -23.92 -15.74 -11.23
C SER A 141 -23.75 -14.27 -10.88
N HIS A 142 -22.52 -13.76 -10.88
CA HIS A 142 -22.20 -12.38 -10.52
C HIS A 142 -21.28 -11.75 -11.54
N ILE A 143 -21.56 -10.50 -11.91
CA ILE A 143 -20.72 -9.70 -12.79
C ILE A 143 -20.23 -8.48 -12.00
N ILE A 144 -18.92 -8.30 -11.98
CA ILE A 144 -18.24 -7.19 -11.31
C ILE A 144 -17.45 -6.40 -12.34
N THR A 145 -17.53 -5.08 -12.27
CA THR A 145 -16.67 -4.20 -13.08
C THR A 145 -16.30 -2.94 -12.28
N HIS A 146 -15.22 -2.28 -12.71
CA HIS A 146 -14.84 -0.96 -12.22
C HIS A 146 -15.26 0.17 -13.18
N SER A 147 -15.68 -0.17 -14.40
CA SER A 147 -16.06 0.82 -15.41
C SER A 147 -17.55 1.16 -15.32
N ALA A 148 -17.86 2.42 -15.05
CA ALA A 148 -19.22 2.93 -15.09
C ALA A 148 -19.85 2.74 -16.48
N GLU A 149 -19.08 2.91 -17.56
CA GLU A 149 -19.56 2.71 -18.94
C GLU A 149 -19.95 1.24 -19.19
N VAL A 150 -19.11 0.29 -18.77
CA VAL A 150 -19.42 -1.15 -18.87
C VAL A 150 -20.68 -1.48 -18.06
N SER A 151 -20.75 -0.94 -16.84
CA SER A 151 -21.88 -1.16 -15.94
C SER A 151 -23.20 -0.66 -16.55
N THR A 152 -23.21 0.54 -17.14
CA THR A 152 -24.39 1.09 -17.82
C THR A 152 -24.82 0.20 -18.99
N LYS A 153 -23.90 -0.16 -19.89
CA LYS A 153 -24.21 -1.00 -21.06
C LYS A 153 -24.79 -2.36 -20.69
N LEU A 154 -24.27 -3.00 -19.63
CA LEU A 154 -24.79 -4.29 -19.18
C LEU A 154 -26.14 -4.17 -18.46
N ARG A 155 -26.39 -3.06 -17.74
CA ARG A 155 -27.70 -2.80 -17.12
C ARG A 155 -28.78 -2.49 -18.16
N GLU A 156 -28.44 -1.82 -19.25
CA GLU A 156 -29.33 -1.64 -20.41
C GLU A 156 -29.73 -2.98 -21.04
N GLN A 157 -28.91 -4.02 -20.87
CA GLN A 157 -29.19 -5.40 -21.24
C GLN A 157 -29.89 -6.21 -20.13
N ASN A 158 -30.48 -5.54 -19.13
CA ASN A 158 -31.14 -6.14 -17.97
C ASN A 158 -30.26 -7.08 -17.13
N ARG A 159 -28.94 -6.86 -17.10
CA ARG A 159 -28.03 -7.63 -16.25
C ARG A 159 -27.79 -6.94 -14.91
N THR A 160 -27.74 -7.73 -13.85
CA THR A 160 -27.31 -7.25 -12.53
C THR A 160 -25.79 -7.16 -12.52
N VAL A 161 -25.26 -5.98 -12.23
CA VAL A 161 -23.82 -5.70 -12.21
C VAL A 161 -23.44 -4.95 -10.95
N THR A 162 -22.46 -5.48 -10.23
CA THR A 162 -21.83 -4.81 -9.09
C THR A 162 -20.71 -3.92 -9.57
N LEU A 163 -20.76 -2.63 -9.21
CA LEU A 163 -19.69 -1.69 -9.51
C LEU A 163 -18.74 -1.62 -8.31
N LEU A 164 -17.52 -2.12 -8.46
CA LEU A 164 -16.46 -2.02 -7.46
C LEU A 164 -15.28 -1.23 -8.04
N PRO A 165 -14.69 -0.27 -7.30
CA PRO A 165 -13.54 0.48 -7.77
C PRO A 165 -12.35 -0.46 -8.06
N ASP A 166 -11.43 -0.02 -8.91
CA ASP A 166 -10.17 -0.75 -9.09
C ASP A 166 -9.35 -0.76 -7.80
N CYS A 167 -8.46 -1.74 -7.65
CA CYS A 167 -7.66 -1.94 -6.45
C CYS A 167 -6.16 -2.00 -6.72
N PHE A 168 -5.38 -1.86 -5.65
CA PHE A 168 -3.93 -2.08 -5.62
C PHE A 168 -3.52 -2.95 -4.44
N GLN A 169 -2.35 -3.60 -4.51
CA GLN A 169 -1.79 -4.35 -3.39
C GLN A 169 -0.71 -3.55 -2.65
N PRO A 170 -0.95 -3.10 -1.39
CA PRO A 170 0.02 -2.37 -0.57
C PRO A 170 1.45 -2.94 -0.52
N LEU A 171 1.61 -4.27 -0.55
CA LEU A 171 2.95 -4.88 -0.52
C LEU A 171 3.77 -4.60 -1.79
N ARG A 172 3.08 -4.31 -2.89
CA ARG A 172 3.67 -4.12 -4.22
C ARG A 172 3.70 -2.64 -4.59
N THR A 173 2.67 -1.91 -4.20
CA THR A 173 2.49 -0.49 -4.51
C THR A 173 2.51 0.30 -3.21
N HIS A 174 3.69 0.82 -2.87
CA HIS A 174 3.96 1.53 -1.63
C HIS A 174 5.02 2.63 -1.82
N PRO A 175 5.13 3.58 -0.87
CA PRO A 175 6.04 4.72 -0.99
C PRO A 175 7.51 4.45 -0.61
N PHE A 176 7.86 3.27 -0.08
CA PHE A 176 9.19 3.04 0.52
C PHE A 176 10.32 2.97 -0.51
N ARG A 177 11.18 3.99 -0.51
CA ARG A 177 12.33 4.16 -1.42
C ARG A 177 13.60 3.51 -0.86
N THR A 178 14.43 2.94 -1.74
CA THR A 178 15.82 2.59 -1.40
C THR A 178 16.66 3.88 -1.33
N LEU A 179 17.56 3.96 -0.34
CA LEU A 179 18.36 5.16 -0.04
C LEU A 179 19.21 5.65 -1.23
N SER A 180 19.60 4.75 -2.14
CA SER A 180 20.34 5.10 -3.36
C SER A 180 19.59 6.10 -4.27
N THR A 181 18.27 6.21 -4.11
CA THR A 181 17.40 7.08 -4.93
C THR A 181 17.05 8.42 -4.27
N TYR A 182 17.53 8.67 -3.05
CA TYR A 182 17.15 9.87 -2.27
C TYR A 182 17.78 11.18 -2.76
N HIS A 183 18.86 11.08 -3.55
CA HIS A 183 19.60 12.24 -4.07
C HIS A 183 19.42 12.37 -5.58
N LYS A 184 18.30 12.97 -6.00
CA LYS A 184 18.12 13.42 -7.39
C LYS A 184 18.47 14.91 -7.50
N LYS A 185 19.19 15.28 -8.56
CA LYS A 185 19.52 16.69 -8.89
C LYS A 185 18.39 17.43 -9.61
N HIS A 186 17.45 16.69 -10.20
CA HIS A 186 16.36 17.19 -11.05
C HIS A 186 15.03 16.57 -10.63
N ALA A 187 13.94 17.33 -10.77
CA ALA A 187 12.60 16.80 -10.54
C ALA A 187 12.20 15.86 -11.69
N ASP A 188 11.63 14.71 -11.33
CA ASP A 188 11.28 13.63 -12.25
C ASP A 188 9.77 13.55 -12.43
N ILE A 189 9.27 14.04 -13.56
CA ILE A 189 7.83 14.16 -13.85
C ILE A 189 7.43 13.06 -14.84
N LEU A 190 6.38 12.31 -14.49
CA LEU A 190 5.78 11.30 -15.35
C LEU A 190 4.54 11.84 -16.03
N LEU A 191 4.39 11.54 -17.31
CA LEU A 191 3.13 11.66 -18.04
C LEU A 191 2.50 10.28 -18.19
N SER A 192 1.22 10.19 -17.84
CA SER A 192 0.41 8.97 -18.00
C SER A 192 0.14 8.66 -19.48
N GLU A 193 -0.05 7.38 -19.78
CA GLU A 193 -0.24 6.84 -21.13
C GLU A 193 -1.51 7.30 -21.86
N ASP A 194 -2.44 7.91 -21.13
CA ASP A 194 -3.73 8.41 -21.60
C ASP A 194 -3.71 9.92 -21.94
N ILE A 195 -2.52 10.53 -21.97
CA ILE A 195 -2.31 11.92 -22.36
C ILE A 195 -1.82 11.97 -23.81
N ASP A 196 -2.71 12.38 -24.72
CA ASP A 196 -2.45 12.39 -26.17
C ASP A 196 -1.45 13.47 -26.66
N ALA A 197 -0.99 14.38 -25.79
CA ALA A 197 -0.26 15.57 -26.23
C ALA A 197 0.90 15.97 -25.29
N PRO A 198 2.15 15.59 -25.61
CA PRO A 198 3.32 16.20 -25.00
C PRO A 198 3.45 17.69 -25.28
N LYS A 199 2.87 18.24 -26.37
CA LYS A 199 2.94 19.68 -26.70
C LYS A 199 2.35 20.60 -25.63
N ALA A 200 1.26 20.20 -24.99
CA ALA A 200 0.65 20.99 -23.90
C ALA A 200 1.59 21.04 -22.68
N VAL A 201 2.34 19.96 -22.45
CA VAL A 201 3.28 19.81 -21.34
C VAL A 201 4.63 20.48 -21.63
N GLU A 202 5.12 20.42 -22.87
CA GLU A 202 6.34 21.13 -23.30
C GLU A 202 6.23 22.64 -23.02
N ASN A 203 5.06 23.24 -23.25
CA ASN A 203 4.80 24.66 -22.98
C ASN A 203 4.60 24.99 -21.48
N ILE A 204 4.49 23.98 -20.60
CA ILE A 204 4.40 24.17 -19.15
C ILE A 204 5.81 24.21 -18.54
N PHE A 205 6.76 23.50 -19.13
CA PHE A 205 8.08 23.26 -18.56
C PHE A 205 9.19 23.87 -19.43
N GLU A 206 9.28 25.20 -19.44
CA GLU A 206 10.44 25.90 -20.02
C GLU A 206 11.61 25.93 -19.01
N GLY A 207 12.69 25.18 -19.27
CA GLY A 207 13.96 25.30 -18.52
C GLY A 207 14.82 24.03 -18.39
N ASP A 208 16.12 24.22 -18.16
CA ASP A 208 17.16 23.17 -18.20
C ASP A 208 17.20 22.18 -17.01
N LYS A 209 16.28 22.27 -16.03
CA LYS A 209 16.39 21.55 -14.74
C LYS A 209 15.39 20.43 -14.50
N LEU A 210 14.60 20.01 -15.49
CA LEU A 210 13.54 19.01 -15.34
C LEU A 210 13.80 17.76 -16.21
N SER A 211 13.52 16.58 -15.67
CA SER A 211 13.48 15.34 -16.47
C SER A 211 12.02 14.90 -16.65
N LEU A 212 11.51 15.03 -17.87
CA LEU A 212 10.15 14.63 -18.23
C LEU A 212 10.18 13.25 -18.89
N ARG A 213 9.41 12.30 -18.36
CA ARG A 213 9.29 10.95 -18.91
C ARG A 213 7.84 10.63 -19.22
N ILE A 214 7.60 10.01 -20.38
CA ILE A 214 6.26 9.60 -20.80
C ILE A 214 6.16 8.10 -20.63
N LEU A 215 5.13 7.66 -19.91
CA LEU A 215 4.67 6.28 -19.94
C LEU A 215 3.81 6.16 -21.20
N SER A 216 4.30 5.56 -22.27
CA SER A 216 3.48 5.35 -23.47
C SER A 216 4.01 4.19 -24.29
N ASP A 217 3.08 3.42 -24.84
CA ASP A 217 3.36 2.39 -25.86
C ASP A 217 3.38 2.98 -27.27
N GLN A 218 3.03 4.26 -27.45
CA GLN A 218 2.99 4.91 -28.76
C GLN A 218 4.36 5.46 -29.20
N ASN A 219 4.61 5.38 -30.50
CA ASN A 219 5.78 5.96 -31.15
C ASN A 219 5.64 7.48 -31.19
N ALA A 220 6.39 8.16 -30.35
CA ALA A 220 6.36 9.61 -30.27
C ALA A 220 7.80 10.13 -30.32
N GLU A 221 8.22 10.63 -31.49
CA GLU A 221 9.50 11.31 -31.67
C GLU A 221 9.38 12.73 -31.11
N HIS A 222 10.06 13.00 -30.00
CA HIS A 222 9.99 14.31 -29.34
C HIS A 222 11.37 14.89 -29.06
N LYS A 223 11.37 16.21 -28.81
CA LYS A 223 12.58 17.01 -28.57
C LYS A 223 13.37 16.53 -27.33
N THR A 224 14.62 16.97 -27.27
CA THR A 224 15.73 16.60 -26.36
C THR A 224 15.45 16.49 -24.85
N LEU A 225 14.32 16.98 -24.34
CA LEU A 225 13.96 16.92 -22.91
C LEU A 225 13.06 15.73 -22.54
N LEU A 226 12.50 15.04 -23.53
CA LEU A 226 11.51 13.97 -23.36
C LEU A 226 12.14 12.59 -23.49
N ARG A 227 12.03 11.77 -22.43
CA ARG A 227 12.37 10.33 -22.49
C ARG A 227 11.10 9.50 -22.48
N CYS A 228 10.78 8.89 -23.62
CA CYS A 228 9.70 7.91 -23.69
C CYS A 228 10.17 6.59 -23.06
N ILE A 229 9.45 6.11 -22.04
CA ILE A 229 9.65 4.78 -21.47
C ILE A 229 8.54 3.88 -22.04
N ARG A 230 8.94 2.85 -22.78
CA ARG A 230 8.05 1.96 -23.52
C ARG A 230 7.97 0.60 -22.86
N ALA A 231 6.83 -0.09 -23.06
CA ALA A 231 6.67 -1.52 -22.76
C ALA A 231 7.17 -1.89 -21.36
N ILE A 232 6.68 -1.16 -20.35
CA ILE A 232 7.02 -1.43 -18.95
C ILE A 232 6.04 -2.40 -18.33
N THR A 233 6.55 -3.30 -17.50
CA THR A 233 5.71 -4.18 -16.69
C THR A 233 5.10 -3.40 -15.53
N SER A 234 3.99 -3.89 -14.97
CA SER A 234 3.34 -3.28 -13.79
C SER A 234 4.30 -3.11 -12.59
N PRO A 235 5.18 -4.08 -12.27
CA PRO A 235 6.25 -3.88 -11.28
C PRO A 235 7.19 -2.71 -11.60
N GLN A 236 7.64 -2.57 -12.85
CA GLN A 236 8.49 -1.46 -13.27
C GLN A 236 7.76 -0.11 -13.15
N LYS A 237 6.48 -0.08 -13.49
CA LYS A 237 5.62 1.10 -13.31
C LYS A 237 5.53 1.54 -11.85
N ASN A 238 5.35 0.59 -10.92
CA ASN A 238 5.35 0.89 -9.49
C ASN A 238 6.68 1.47 -9.00
N ILE A 239 7.82 0.93 -9.46
CA ILE A 239 9.15 1.46 -9.13
C ILE A 239 9.30 2.89 -9.66
N LEU A 240 8.88 3.14 -10.90
CA LEU A 240 8.93 4.47 -11.52
C LEU A 240 8.08 5.48 -10.73
N LEU A 241 6.82 5.17 -10.49
CA LEU A 241 5.90 6.05 -9.74
C LEU A 241 6.44 6.39 -8.37
N ARG A 242 6.94 5.38 -7.64
CA ARG A 242 7.56 5.57 -6.33
C ARG A 242 8.76 6.51 -6.36
N GLN A 243 9.56 6.46 -7.42
CA GLN A 243 10.77 7.28 -7.56
C GLN A 243 10.49 8.68 -8.13
N SER A 244 9.33 8.89 -8.76
CA SER A 244 8.98 10.16 -9.38
C SER A 244 8.45 11.19 -8.38
N ASP A 245 8.59 12.46 -8.74
CA ASP A 245 8.17 13.60 -7.91
C ASP A 245 6.74 14.05 -8.22
N LEU A 246 6.26 13.75 -9.43
CA LEU A 246 4.92 14.09 -9.89
C LEU A 246 4.49 13.16 -11.03
N LEU A 247 3.24 12.71 -11.01
CA LEU A 247 2.50 12.18 -12.15
C LEU A 247 1.52 13.24 -12.64
N ILE A 248 1.51 13.50 -13.94
CA ILE A 248 0.42 14.19 -14.62
C ILE A 248 -0.40 13.13 -15.35
N HIS A 249 -1.70 13.11 -15.11
CA HIS A 249 -2.62 12.12 -15.67
C HIS A 249 -3.83 12.81 -16.32
N ASN A 250 -4.54 12.10 -17.20
CA ASN A 250 -5.81 12.60 -17.71
C ASN A 250 -6.82 12.71 -16.54
N ALA A 251 -7.75 13.67 -16.60
CA ALA A 251 -8.68 13.89 -15.49
C ALA A 251 -9.66 12.73 -15.25
N VAL A 252 -9.81 11.83 -16.21
CA VAL A 252 -10.57 10.59 -16.03
C VAL A 252 -9.79 9.64 -15.12
N PRO A 253 -10.41 9.10 -14.05
CA PRO A 253 -9.74 8.16 -13.17
C PRO A 253 -9.16 6.96 -13.90
N SER A 254 -7.90 6.65 -13.63
CA SER A 254 -7.18 5.55 -14.26
C SER A 254 -6.44 4.70 -13.24
N ARG A 255 -6.11 3.47 -13.63
CA ARG A 255 -5.27 2.57 -12.83
C ARG A 255 -3.90 3.20 -12.51
N THR A 256 -3.32 3.95 -13.45
CA THR A 256 -2.07 4.69 -13.26
C THR A 256 -2.16 5.70 -12.12
N GLN A 257 -3.25 6.47 -12.08
CA GLN A 257 -3.51 7.42 -11.00
C GLN A 257 -3.67 6.72 -9.65
N LEU A 258 -4.37 5.59 -9.61
CA LEU A 258 -4.51 4.78 -8.40
C LEU A 258 -3.15 4.29 -7.89
N LEU A 259 -2.32 3.74 -8.78
CA LEU A 259 -0.98 3.26 -8.44
C LEU A 259 -0.04 4.39 -7.99
N ALA A 260 -0.17 5.58 -8.59
CA ALA A 260 0.57 6.77 -8.16
C ALA A 260 0.19 7.17 -6.73
N THR A 261 -1.11 7.22 -6.46
CA THR A 261 -1.66 7.54 -5.13
C THR A 261 -1.20 6.54 -4.08
N ALA A 262 -1.27 5.25 -4.38
CA ALA A 262 -0.78 4.17 -3.53
C ALA A 262 0.75 4.20 -3.30
N SER A 263 1.50 4.79 -4.23
CA SER A 263 2.95 5.02 -4.08
C SER A 263 3.29 6.34 -3.39
N ALA A 264 2.29 7.08 -2.89
CA ALA A 264 2.39 8.47 -2.41
C ALA A 264 3.12 9.40 -3.39
N CYS A 265 3.02 9.09 -4.70
CA CYS A 265 3.47 9.97 -5.77
C CYS A 265 2.38 11.03 -5.97
N PRO A 266 2.69 12.33 -5.88
CA PRO A 266 1.74 13.37 -6.23
C PRO A 266 1.18 13.14 -7.63
N ALA A 267 -0.15 13.22 -7.76
CA ALA A 267 -0.84 13.07 -9.04
C ALA A 267 -1.68 14.33 -9.30
N LEU A 268 -1.48 14.96 -10.45
CA LEU A 268 -2.24 16.14 -10.87
C LEU A 268 -3.00 15.84 -12.17
N PRO A 269 -4.31 16.14 -12.22
CA PRO A 269 -5.11 15.94 -13.43
C PRO A 269 -4.81 17.01 -14.47
N LEU A 270 -4.92 16.64 -15.74
CA LEU A 270 -4.84 17.53 -16.89
C LEU A 270 -5.97 17.24 -17.88
N GLU A 271 -6.91 18.17 -17.99
CA GLU A 271 -7.90 18.20 -19.08
C GLU A 271 -7.37 19.06 -20.23
N GLN A 272 -6.86 18.42 -21.28
CA GLN A 272 -6.22 19.12 -22.41
C GLN A 272 -7.15 20.08 -23.14
N SER A 273 -8.46 19.81 -23.14
CA SER A 273 -9.46 20.66 -23.79
C SER A 273 -9.83 21.90 -22.98
N LYS A 274 -9.36 22.04 -21.73
CA LYS A 274 -9.70 23.17 -20.84
C LYS A 274 -8.46 23.97 -20.46
N GLU A 275 -8.36 25.20 -20.95
CA GLU A 275 -7.28 26.14 -20.61
C GLU A 275 -7.13 26.35 -19.10
N GLN A 276 -8.25 26.39 -18.37
CA GLN A 276 -8.26 26.47 -16.91
C GLN A 276 -7.50 25.32 -16.23
N SER A 277 -7.58 24.10 -16.77
CA SER A 277 -6.85 22.94 -16.23
C SER A 277 -5.35 23.11 -16.41
N THR A 278 -4.92 23.62 -17.57
CA THR A 278 -3.51 23.92 -17.86
C THR A 278 -2.98 25.01 -16.91
N GLN A 279 -3.76 26.07 -16.67
CA GLN A 279 -3.37 27.14 -15.77
C GLN A 279 -3.28 26.66 -14.32
N GLN A 280 -4.23 25.82 -13.87
CA GLN A 280 -4.20 25.24 -12.53
C GLN A 280 -2.97 24.35 -12.33
N LEU A 281 -2.62 23.53 -13.31
CA LEU A 281 -1.41 22.70 -13.28
C LEU A 281 -0.14 23.56 -13.15
N LYS A 282 -0.03 24.65 -13.93
CA LYS A 282 1.07 25.63 -13.82
C LYS A 282 1.16 26.22 -12.41
N ASN A 283 0.03 26.62 -11.84
CA ASN A 283 -0.02 27.19 -10.50
C ASN A 283 0.42 26.18 -9.42
N ASP A 284 -0.03 24.92 -9.51
CA ASP A 284 0.34 23.87 -8.56
C ASP A 284 1.84 23.51 -8.64
N ILE A 285 2.41 23.46 -9.85
CA ILE A 285 3.85 23.25 -10.07
C ILE A 285 4.66 24.43 -9.51
N ALA A 286 4.25 25.67 -9.80
CA ALA A 286 4.91 26.86 -9.28
C ALA A 286 4.86 26.91 -7.74
N ARG A 287 3.72 26.53 -7.15
CA ARG A 287 3.57 26.44 -5.70
C ARG A 287 4.48 25.40 -5.09
N GLN A 288 4.66 24.23 -5.71
CA GLN A 288 5.59 23.20 -5.24
C GLN A 288 7.06 23.68 -5.20
N GLN A 289 7.45 24.60 -6.08
CA GLN A 289 8.80 25.18 -6.06
C GLN A 289 9.02 26.12 -4.87
N ILE A 290 7.95 26.79 -4.41
CA ILE A 290 7.96 27.70 -3.25
C ILE A 290 7.81 26.93 -1.94
N ASP A 291 6.88 25.97 -1.91
CA ASP A 291 6.57 25.10 -0.77
C ASP A 291 6.80 23.63 -1.17
N PRO A 292 7.99 23.08 -0.87
CA PRO A 292 8.32 21.70 -1.20
C PRO A 292 7.43 20.65 -0.51
N LEU A 293 6.68 21.04 0.53
CA LEU A 293 5.79 20.14 1.25
C LEU A 293 4.40 20.08 0.63
N PHE A 294 3.96 21.12 -0.11
CA PHE A 294 2.59 21.25 -0.62
C PHE A 294 2.06 19.97 -1.30
N LEU A 295 2.70 19.49 -2.36
CA LEU A 295 2.24 18.29 -3.07
C LEU A 295 2.47 17.02 -2.26
N ARG A 296 3.48 16.99 -1.39
CA ARG A 296 3.73 15.84 -0.49
C ARG A 296 2.61 15.68 0.53
N GLN A 297 2.11 16.77 1.11
CA GLN A 297 0.98 16.70 2.03
C GLN A 297 -0.28 16.19 1.32
N LYS A 298 -0.52 16.68 0.09
CA LYS A 298 -1.65 16.26 -0.74
C LYS A 298 -1.56 14.78 -1.10
N ALA A 299 -0.39 14.33 -1.55
CA ALA A 299 -0.12 12.94 -1.88
C ALA A 299 -0.28 12.02 -0.67
N HIS A 300 0.17 12.43 0.52
CA HIS A 300 0.00 11.63 1.74
C HIS A 300 -1.45 11.44 2.15
N LYS A 301 -2.24 12.52 2.11
CA LYS A 301 -3.68 12.44 2.40
C LYS A 301 -4.39 11.51 1.41
N ALA A 302 -4.03 11.61 0.13
CA ALA A 302 -4.56 10.74 -0.92
C ALA A 302 -4.12 9.27 -0.72
N TRP A 303 -2.85 9.05 -0.36
CA TRP A 303 -2.30 7.73 -0.03
C TRP A 303 -3.07 7.07 1.13
N ARG A 304 -3.26 7.79 2.25
CA ARG A 304 -4.03 7.29 3.39
C ARG A 304 -5.45 6.90 2.98
N ALA A 305 -6.13 7.78 2.23
CA ALA A 305 -7.48 7.50 1.74
C ALA A 305 -7.53 6.25 0.84
N ALA A 306 -6.57 6.10 -0.07
CA ALA A 306 -6.48 4.94 -0.95
C ALA A 306 -6.18 3.63 -0.18
N MET A 307 -5.27 3.68 0.78
CA MET A 307 -4.94 2.53 1.64
C MET A 307 -6.16 2.02 2.44
N ASN A 308 -7.04 2.93 2.85
CA ASN A 308 -8.25 2.62 3.64
C ASN A 308 -9.49 2.28 2.79
N SER A 309 -9.40 2.25 1.46
CA SER A 309 -10.60 2.03 0.63
C SER A 309 -10.37 1.27 -0.67
N ALA A 310 -9.18 1.35 -1.26
CA ALA A 310 -8.89 0.83 -2.59
C ALA A 310 -7.80 -0.26 -2.59
N SER A 311 -7.47 -0.83 -1.43
CA SER A 311 -6.55 -1.98 -1.41
C SER A 311 -7.23 -3.27 -1.87
N ALA A 312 -6.46 -4.23 -2.37
CA ALA A 312 -6.92 -5.56 -2.75
C ALA A 312 -7.78 -6.25 -1.67
N GLY A 313 -7.41 -6.11 -0.38
CA GLY A 313 -8.21 -6.66 0.73
C GLY A 313 -9.62 -6.05 0.84
N HIS A 314 -9.76 -4.73 0.64
CA HIS A 314 -11.07 -4.06 0.63
C HIS A 314 -11.91 -4.53 -0.56
N TRP A 315 -11.28 -4.63 -1.74
CA TRP A 315 -11.94 -5.14 -2.93
C TRP A 315 -12.42 -6.57 -2.73
N LEU A 316 -11.57 -7.45 -2.17
CA LEU A 316 -11.91 -8.84 -1.94
C LEU A 316 -13.01 -8.99 -0.90
N LYS A 317 -12.99 -8.21 0.18
CA LYS A 317 -14.07 -8.17 1.18
C LYS A 317 -15.39 -7.70 0.56
N ALA A 318 -15.36 -6.64 -0.24
CA ALA A 318 -16.56 -6.14 -0.93
C ALA A 318 -17.09 -7.16 -1.96
N CYS A 319 -16.19 -7.83 -2.68
CA CYS A 319 -16.52 -8.94 -3.57
C CYS A 319 -17.21 -10.06 -2.80
N ALA A 320 -16.57 -10.63 -1.77
CA ALA A 320 -17.13 -11.69 -0.94
C ALA A 320 -18.50 -11.31 -0.33
N ALA A 321 -18.64 -10.10 0.20
CA ALA A 321 -19.91 -9.60 0.73
C ALA A 321 -21.02 -9.57 -0.33
N SER A 322 -20.70 -9.19 -1.57
CA SER A 322 -21.67 -9.20 -2.68
C SER A 322 -22.12 -10.60 -3.10
N LEU A 323 -21.38 -11.64 -2.71
CA LEU A 323 -21.69 -13.05 -2.94
C LEU A 323 -22.39 -13.70 -1.72
N GLY A 324 -22.50 -12.99 -0.60
CA GLY A 324 -22.95 -13.55 0.67
C GLY A 324 -21.91 -14.44 1.38
N CYS A 325 -20.64 -14.36 0.97
CA CYS A 325 -19.54 -15.07 1.63
C CYS A 325 -18.99 -14.25 2.80
N SER A 326 -18.70 -14.89 3.93
CA SER A 326 -18.02 -14.24 5.06
C SER A 326 -16.52 -14.13 4.81
N SER A 327 -15.92 -12.99 5.13
CA SER A 327 -14.46 -12.87 5.27
C SER A 327 -14.11 -12.51 6.70
N ASP A 328 -12.96 -13.00 7.17
CA ASP A 328 -12.37 -12.71 8.47
C ASP A 328 -11.25 -11.65 8.37
N TRP A 329 -11.23 -10.92 7.26
CA TRP A 329 -10.21 -9.90 7.01
C TRP A 329 -10.31 -8.76 8.03
N ASN A 330 -9.20 -8.52 8.74
CA ASN A 330 -9.10 -7.52 9.78
C ASN A 330 -8.51 -6.19 9.27
N GLU A 331 -9.38 -5.20 9.04
CA GLU A 331 -9.00 -3.86 8.60
C GLU A 331 -8.27 -3.05 9.66
N GLU A 332 -8.68 -3.20 10.92
CA GLU A 332 -8.21 -2.40 12.04
C GLU A 332 -7.75 -3.30 13.21
N PRO A 333 -6.58 -3.94 13.09
CA PRO A 333 -6.01 -4.73 14.19
C PRO A 333 -5.79 -3.88 15.44
N ARG A 334 -6.09 -4.46 16.61
CA ARG A 334 -5.97 -3.74 17.87
C ARG A 334 -4.51 -3.36 18.15
N VAL A 335 -4.30 -2.14 18.63
CA VAL A 335 -2.97 -1.65 19.04
C VAL A 335 -2.91 -1.33 20.53
N THR A 336 -1.87 -1.82 21.18
CA THR A 336 -1.50 -1.45 22.55
C THR A 336 -0.50 -0.30 22.52
N LEU A 337 -0.93 0.89 22.93
CA LEU A 337 -0.03 2.01 23.19
C LEU A 337 0.53 1.91 24.60
N VAL A 338 1.81 2.24 24.76
CA VAL A 338 2.54 2.11 26.01
C VAL A 338 3.23 3.43 26.30
N ALA A 339 3.07 3.95 27.50
CA ALA A 339 3.76 5.15 27.94
C ALA A 339 4.19 5.02 29.40
N SER A 340 5.26 5.71 29.77
CA SER A 340 5.77 5.76 31.13
C SER A 340 5.99 7.22 31.50
N VAL A 341 5.39 7.67 32.60
CA VAL A 341 5.37 9.09 32.99
C VAL A 341 5.73 9.27 34.46
N ALA A 342 6.37 10.38 34.80
CA ALA A 342 6.80 10.71 36.17
C ALA A 342 5.91 11.77 36.83
N SER A 343 5.20 12.59 36.05
CA SER A 343 4.34 13.66 36.58
C SER A 343 2.90 13.59 36.05
N GLU A 344 1.97 14.24 36.76
CA GLU A 344 0.58 14.37 36.30
C GLU A 344 0.49 15.17 35.00
N GLU A 345 1.37 16.15 34.78
CA GLU A 345 1.44 16.90 33.52
C GLU A 345 1.76 15.99 32.32
N GLN A 346 2.79 15.15 32.46
CA GLN A 346 3.17 14.17 31.43
C GLN A 346 2.05 13.15 31.17
N LYS A 347 1.36 12.71 32.23
CA LYS A 347 0.16 11.88 32.12
C LYS A 347 -0.90 12.56 31.26
N GLN A 348 -1.24 13.83 31.54
CA GLN A 348 -2.24 14.57 30.75
C GLN A 348 -1.81 14.76 29.29
N GLN A 349 -0.51 14.96 29.03
CA GLN A 349 0.04 15.02 27.67
C GLN A 349 -0.19 13.71 26.91
N ILE A 350 0.11 12.57 27.52
CA ILE A 350 -0.10 11.24 26.91
C ILE A 350 -1.59 10.97 26.68
N LEU A 351 -2.45 11.25 27.66
CA LEU A 351 -3.90 11.06 27.52
C LEU A 351 -4.47 11.91 26.38
N THR A 352 -3.97 13.14 26.22
CA THR A 352 -4.33 14.02 25.10
C THR A 352 -3.82 13.48 23.76
N ALA A 353 -2.56 13.01 23.71
CA ALA A 353 -1.99 12.41 22.50
C ALA A 353 -2.75 11.15 22.06
N TYR A 354 -3.16 10.31 23.03
CA TYR A 354 -3.95 9.12 22.84
C TYR A 354 -5.35 9.44 22.31
N SER A 355 -6.08 10.34 22.97
CA SER A 355 -7.47 10.69 22.60
C SER A 355 -7.56 11.37 21.23
N LYS A 356 -6.52 12.11 20.83
CA LYS A 356 -6.42 12.77 19.52
C LYS A 356 -6.26 11.80 18.34
N GLN A 357 -5.85 10.55 18.57
CA GLN A 357 -5.64 9.59 17.47
C GLN A 357 -6.96 9.18 16.80
N SER A 358 -7.02 9.25 15.46
CA SER A 358 -8.18 8.81 14.65
C SER A 358 -8.46 7.31 14.76
N TYR A 359 -7.41 6.50 14.92
CA TYR A 359 -7.51 5.04 14.90
C TYR A 359 -8.34 4.52 16.07
N ALA A 360 -9.43 3.80 15.81
CA ALA A 360 -10.42 3.47 16.83
C ALA A 360 -10.00 2.28 17.70
N ASN A 361 -9.50 1.20 17.10
CA ASN A 361 -9.18 -0.04 17.81
C ASN A 361 -7.82 0.05 18.55
N LYS A 362 -7.79 0.83 19.63
CA LYS A 362 -6.59 1.08 20.43
C LYS A 362 -6.87 0.96 21.92
N GLU A 363 -5.81 0.67 22.67
CA GLU A 363 -5.80 0.71 24.13
C GLU A 363 -4.50 1.37 24.63
N LEU A 364 -4.48 1.81 25.89
CA LEU A 364 -3.33 2.44 26.51
C LEU A 364 -2.94 1.70 27.80
N LEU A 365 -1.67 1.35 27.91
CA LEU A 365 -0.99 0.97 29.15
C LEU A 365 -0.12 2.13 29.60
N LEU A 366 -0.54 2.82 30.66
CA LEU A 366 0.15 3.99 31.19
C LEU A 366 0.82 3.66 32.53
N PHE A 367 2.15 3.65 32.55
CA PHE A 367 2.94 3.41 33.75
C PHE A 367 3.24 4.72 34.48
N VAL A 368 2.76 4.85 35.73
CA VAL A 368 2.91 6.04 36.57
C VAL A 368 3.70 5.73 37.84
N GLU A 369 4.33 6.74 38.45
CA GLU A 369 4.90 6.58 39.79
C GLU A 369 3.79 6.27 40.82
N LYS A 370 4.09 5.47 41.85
CA LYS A 370 3.12 5.03 42.89
C LYS A 370 2.40 6.19 43.58
N GLN A 371 2.96 7.40 43.58
CA GLN A 371 2.34 8.59 44.17
C GLN A 371 1.32 9.27 43.23
N ALA A 372 1.30 8.93 41.94
CA ALA A 372 0.46 9.52 40.89
C ALA A 372 -0.76 8.65 40.49
N THR A 373 -1.09 7.63 41.29
CA THR A 373 -2.15 6.64 40.98
C THR A 373 -3.57 7.12 41.34
N THR A 374 -3.77 8.41 41.60
CA THR A 374 -4.97 8.97 42.27
C THR A 374 -6.20 9.18 41.39
N THR A 375 -6.20 8.80 40.10
CA THR A 375 -7.39 8.97 39.23
C THR A 375 -8.24 7.71 39.16
N THR A 376 -9.48 7.79 39.66
CA THR A 376 -10.44 6.68 39.76
C THR A 376 -11.46 6.57 38.61
N ASP A 377 -11.34 7.38 37.55
CA ASP A 377 -12.29 7.32 36.43
C ASP A 377 -11.57 7.49 35.08
N VAL A 378 -11.00 6.39 34.59
CA VAL A 378 -10.44 6.29 33.24
C VAL A 378 -11.22 5.24 32.45
N PRO A 379 -11.45 5.45 31.13
CA PRO A 379 -12.13 4.48 30.29
C PRO A 379 -11.49 3.10 30.36
N SER A 380 -12.28 2.04 30.16
CA SER A 380 -11.82 0.64 30.26
C SER A 380 -10.68 0.26 29.29
N HIS A 381 -10.49 1.02 28.21
CA HIS A 381 -9.39 0.85 27.26
C HIS A 381 -8.10 1.58 27.69
N ILE A 382 -8.09 2.27 28.84
CA ILE A 382 -6.91 2.88 29.45
C ILE A 382 -6.64 2.20 30.79
N ARG A 383 -5.47 1.59 30.92
CA ARG A 383 -5.02 0.94 32.16
C ARG A 383 -3.85 1.73 32.72
N ILE A 384 -4.08 2.35 33.87
CA ILE A 384 -3.03 3.04 34.64
C ILE A 384 -2.42 2.02 35.60
N LEU A 385 -1.11 1.81 35.49
CA LEU A 385 -0.37 0.82 36.25
C LEU A 385 0.78 1.51 37.00
N PRO A 386 1.15 1.05 38.21
CA PRO A 386 2.37 1.52 38.84
C PRO A 386 3.59 1.08 38.03
N LYS A 387 4.62 1.93 37.95
CA LYS A 387 5.92 1.53 37.40
C LYS A 387 6.47 0.32 38.19
N PRO A 388 7.03 -0.69 37.51
CA PRO A 388 7.69 -1.80 38.19
C PRO A 388 8.89 -1.29 39.00
N GLU A 389 9.16 -1.92 40.15
CA GLU A 389 10.31 -1.62 41.01
C GLU A 389 11.25 -2.85 41.08
N PRO A 390 12.56 -2.70 40.84
CA PRO A 390 13.24 -1.48 40.37
C PRO A 390 12.81 -1.13 38.94
N TYR A 391 12.63 0.17 38.65
CA TYR A 391 12.20 0.59 37.31
C TYR A 391 13.36 0.48 36.34
N ALA A 392 13.17 -0.34 35.31
CA ALA A 392 14.00 -0.33 34.12
C ALA A 392 13.08 -0.15 32.90
N PRO A 393 13.43 0.73 31.93
CA PRO A 393 12.54 1.03 30.81
C PRO A 393 12.16 -0.19 29.97
N HIS A 394 13.03 -1.20 29.87
CA HIS A 394 12.74 -2.46 29.17
C HIS A 394 11.61 -3.28 29.82
N LEU A 395 11.39 -3.16 31.14
CA LEU A 395 10.29 -3.86 31.82
C LEU A 395 8.92 -3.37 31.32
N SER A 396 8.81 -2.11 30.90
CA SER A 396 7.57 -1.61 30.28
C SER A 396 7.29 -2.28 28.93
N ILE A 397 8.34 -2.70 28.21
CA ILE A 397 8.24 -3.46 26.95
C ILE A 397 7.71 -4.88 27.24
N GLU A 398 8.29 -5.56 28.22
CA GLU A 398 7.87 -6.90 28.63
C GLU A 398 6.43 -6.92 29.16
N LEU A 399 6.08 -5.96 30.02
CA LEU A 399 4.72 -5.82 30.55
C LEU A 399 3.73 -5.50 29.44
N ALA A 400 4.10 -4.67 28.46
CA ALA A 400 3.25 -4.42 27.30
C ALA A 400 3.00 -5.69 26.48
N ALA A 401 4.02 -6.54 26.32
CA ALA A 401 3.88 -7.82 25.63
C ALA A 401 2.96 -8.80 26.34
N HIS A 402 2.91 -8.78 27.68
CA HIS A 402 2.08 -9.73 28.44
C HIS A 402 0.67 -9.18 28.73
N LEU A 403 0.56 -7.89 29.05
CA LEU A 403 -0.71 -7.26 29.45
C LEU A 403 -1.47 -6.69 28.25
N GLY A 404 -0.78 -6.31 27.18
CA GLY A 404 -1.39 -5.78 25.96
C GLY A 404 -2.25 -6.83 25.27
N THR A 405 -3.39 -6.42 24.76
CA THR A 405 -4.31 -7.25 23.97
C THR A 405 -4.20 -6.97 22.47
N GLY A 406 -3.44 -5.95 22.07
CA GLY A 406 -3.21 -5.59 20.68
C GLY A 406 -2.28 -6.57 19.94
N GLU A 407 -2.46 -6.69 18.63
CA GLU A 407 -1.52 -7.37 17.75
C GLU A 407 -0.22 -6.55 17.60
N TYR A 408 -0.35 -5.22 17.66
CA TYR A 408 0.76 -4.29 17.58
C TYR A 408 0.97 -3.58 18.92
N VAL A 409 2.22 -3.25 19.22
CA VAL A 409 2.63 -2.47 20.39
C VAL A 409 3.38 -1.23 19.95
N LEU A 410 3.01 -0.06 20.47
CA LEU A 410 3.62 1.22 20.13
C LEU A 410 3.98 1.99 21.39
N PHE A 411 5.18 2.55 21.44
CA PHE A 411 5.65 3.34 22.57
C PHE A 411 5.44 4.83 22.32
N LEU A 412 4.69 5.49 23.20
CA LEU A 412 4.54 6.93 23.24
C LEU A 412 5.53 7.52 24.24
N HIS A 413 6.18 8.59 23.80
CA HIS A 413 7.02 9.47 24.58
C HIS A 413 6.30 10.79 24.86
N GLU A 414 6.37 11.26 26.09
CA GLU A 414 5.70 12.45 26.62
C GLU A 414 6.22 13.76 26.01
N GLY A 415 7.52 13.82 25.68
CA GLY A 415 8.15 15.00 25.08
C GLY A 415 7.88 15.21 23.59
N LEU A 416 6.99 14.44 22.96
CA LEU A 416 6.77 14.46 21.51
C LEU A 416 5.33 14.81 21.15
N ASN A 417 5.16 15.43 19.98
CA ASN A 417 3.84 15.76 19.44
C ASN A 417 3.40 14.73 18.39
N TYR A 418 2.15 14.27 18.53
CA TYR A 418 1.55 13.29 17.64
C TYR A 418 0.41 13.94 16.84
N GLY A 419 0.51 13.84 15.51
CA GLY A 419 -0.59 14.18 14.61
C GLY A 419 -1.81 13.29 14.85
N LYS A 420 -3.00 13.76 14.43
CA LYS A 420 -4.26 13.00 14.52
C LYS A 420 -4.19 11.60 13.91
N HIS A 421 -3.48 11.46 12.79
CA HIS A 421 -3.35 10.22 12.03
C HIS A 421 -2.02 9.49 12.27
N PHE A 422 -1.29 9.83 13.34
CA PHE A 422 0.03 9.27 13.60
C PHE A 422 0.00 7.73 13.67
N LEU A 423 -0.91 7.19 14.47
CA LEU A 423 -1.04 5.75 14.70
C LEU A 423 -1.51 5.03 13.44
N GLU A 424 -2.49 5.60 12.75
CA GLU A 424 -3.03 5.09 11.49
C GLU A 424 -1.93 4.98 10.41
N ASP A 425 -1.12 6.03 10.22
CA ASP A 425 -0.04 6.04 9.24
C ASP A 425 1.04 4.98 9.54
N ILE A 426 1.30 4.69 10.82
CA ILE A 426 2.23 3.63 11.24
C ILE A 426 1.67 2.25 10.89
N LEU A 427 0.39 1.99 11.18
CA LEU A 427 -0.22 0.69 10.90
C LEU A 427 -0.38 0.45 9.40
N LEU A 428 -0.73 1.48 8.64
CA LEU A 428 -0.70 1.41 7.18
C LEU A 428 0.70 1.09 6.64
N SER A 429 1.76 1.52 7.33
CA SER A 429 3.14 1.19 6.94
C SER A 429 3.47 -0.30 7.10
N PHE A 430 2.92 -0.97 8.12
CA PHE A 430 3.03 -2.43 8.25
C PHE A 430 2.36 -3.15 7.08
N ARG A 431 1.23 -2.64 6.57
CA ARG A 431 0.54 -3.23 5.41
C ARG A 431 1.39 -3.22 4.14
N CYS A 432 2.29 -2.24 4.01
CA CYS A 432 3.23 -2.10 2.91
C CYS A 432 4.53 -2.91 3.10
N ALA A 433 4.79 -3.41 4.31
CA ALA A 433 6.06 -4.03 4.69
C ALA A 433 5.95 -5.54 5.00
N GLY A 434 4.79 -6.16 4.72
CA GLY A 434 4.58 -7.61 4.86
C GLY A 434 4.75 -8.10 6.29
N ASP A 435 5.60 -9.11 6.45
CA ASP A 435 5.93 -9.71 7.75
C ASP A 435 6.99 -8.89 8.52
N ALA A 436 7.19 -7.60 8.16
CA ALA A 436 8.03 -6.69 8.93
C ALA A 436 7.67 -6.76 10.42
N GLN A 437 8.70 -7.01 11.21
CA GLN A 437 8.60 -7.22 12.66
C GLN A 437 8.37 -5.90 13.39
N PHE A 438 8.90 -4.81 12.84
CA PHE A 438 8.81 -3.48 13.40
C PHE A 438 8.82 -2.41 12.31
N VAL A 439 8.19 -1.27 12.63
CA VAL A 439 8.22 -0.05 11.86
C VAL A 439 8.77 1.05 12.75
N VAL A 440 9.70 1.83 12.22
CA VAL A 440 10.32 2.95 12.92
C VAL A 440 9.96 4.27 12.27
N LYS A 441 9.74 5.29 13.09
CA LYS A 441 9.49 6.66 12.65
C LYS A 441 10.37 7.65 13.40
N GLU A 442 10.90 8.65 12.68
CA GLU A 442 11.57 9.79 13.31
C GLU A 442 10.54 10.70 13.98
N PRO A 443 10.80 11.17 15.20
CA PRO A 443 9.95 12.15 15.86
C PRO A 443 10.07 13.51 15.15
N VAL A 444 8.95 14.19 14.93
CA VAL A 444 8.97 15.57 14.44
C VAL A 444 9.30 16.46 15.63
N ARG A 445 10.54 16.94 15.72
CA ARG A 445 10.88 18.11 16.53
C ARG A 445 10.64 19.37 15.70
N ASP A 446 10.39 20.49 16.37
CA ASP A 446 10.10 21.78 15.74
C ASP A 446 10.96 22.03 14.48
N LEU A 447 10.30 22.51 13.42
CA LEU A 447 10.77 22.63 12.03
C LEU A 447 12.04 23.50 11.81
N ASN A 448 12.75 23.88 12.87
CA ASN A 448 13.88 24.80 12.86
C ASN A 448 15.26 24.12 12.89
N GLU A 449 15.38 22.80 13.02
CA GLU A 449 16.70 22.17 13.10
C GLU A 449 17.23 21.66 11.74
N GLU A 450 18.40 22.18 11.39
CA GLU A 450 19.18 21.87 10.21
C GLU A 450 19.61 20.40 10.14
N ARG A 451 19.76 19.94 8.88
CA ARG A 451 20.48 18.76 8.38
C ARG A 451 21.37 18.02 9.42
N LEU A 452 20.86 16.91 9.97
CA LEU A 452 21.69 15.91 10.64
C LEU A 452 22.39 14.96 9.62
N PRO A 453 23.70 14.64 9.82
CA PRO A 453 24.53 13.88 8.88
C PRO A 453 24.22 12.37 8.87
N CYS A 454 24.49 11.72 7.74
CA CYS A 454 24.29 10.28 7.52
C CYS A 454 25.59 9.50 7.83
N LEU A 455 25.54 8.51 8.72
CA LEU A 455 26.67 7.59 8.97
C LEU A 455 26.59 6.34 8.09
N LYS A 456 27.72 5.87 7.54
CA LYS A 456 27.84 4.61 6.79
C LYS A 456 28.34 3.49 7.71
N ILE A 457 27.67 2.35 7.76
CA ILE A 457 28.23 1.11 8.34
C ILE A 457 28.20 -0.01 7.29
N LYS A 458 29.23 -0.84 7.34
CA LYS A 458 29.61 -1.88 6.36
C LYS A 458 28.49 -2.90 6.11
N GLY A 459 27.95 -2.90 4.89
CA GLY A 459 27.52 -4.13 4.20
C GLY A 459 26.04 -4.53 4.21
N LYS A 460 25.15 -3.86 4.94
CA LYS A 460 23.68 -4.07 4.84
C LYS A 460 22.93 -2.74 4.95
N HIS A 461 22.07 -2.47 3.98
CA HIS A 461 21.45 -1.14 3.78
C HIS A 461 20.17 -0.94 4.59
N LEU A 462 20.27 -0.82 5.92
CA LEU A 462 19.27 -0.11 6.71
C LEU A 462 19.63 1.38 6.77
N GLY A 463 18.64 2.26 6.64
CA GLY A 463 18.84 3.71 6.68
C GLY A 463 19.37 4.20 8.01
N HIS A 464 20.69 4.42 8.07
CA HIS A 464 21.42 4.88 9.26
C HIS A 464 21.09 6.30 9.76
N ARG A 465 20.24 7.07 9.06
CA ARG A 465 19.84 8.42 9.51
C ARG A 465 19.00 8.36 10.79
N ALA A 466 18.10 7.37 10.85
CA ALA A 466 17.22 7.12 11.99
C ALA A 466 17.96 6.58 13.21
N LEU A 467 18.83 5.57 13.03
CA LEU A 467 19.53 4.91 14.14
C LEU A 467 20.46 5.84 14.93
N ALA A 468 20.90 6.95 14.33
CA ALA A 468 21.66 7.99 15.01
C ALA A 468 20.81 8.90 15.91
N SER A 469 19.49 9.02 15.67
CA SER A 469 18.58 9.79 16.53
C SER A 469 18.44 9.12 17.89
N ARG A 470 18.67 9.84 18.99
CA ARG A 470 18.47 9.30 20.36
C ARG A 470 17.02 8.93 20.67
N GLU A 471 16.07 9.42 19.87
CA GLU A 471 14.64 9.19 20.05
C GLU A 471 14.06 8.67 18.73
N LEU A 472 13.73 7.38 18.70
CA LEU A 472 13.01 6.76 17.59
C LEU A 472 11.70 6.22 18.13
N LEU A 473 10.63 6.46 17.40
CA LEU A 473 9.32 5.90 17.71
C LEU A 473 9.23 4.53 17.06
N PHE A 474 9.06 3.51 17.91
CA PHE A 474 8.95 2.12 17.48
C PHE A 474 7.51 1.64 17.61
N ALA A 475 7.07 0.99 16.54
CA ALA A 475 5.91 0.12 16.55
C ALA A 475 6.38 -1.29 16.22
N LEU A 476 5.90 -2.29 16.96
CA LEU A 476 6.31 -3.69 16.82
C LEU A 476 5.09 -4.59 16.76
N ARG A 477 5.24 -5.75 16.11
CA ARG A 477 4.30 -6.86 16.31
C ARG A 477 4.51 -7.44 17.70
N LYS A 478 3.42 -7.71 18.43
CA LYS A 478 3.45 -8.29 19.79
C LYS A 478 4.21 -9.62 19.83
N SER A 479 4.10 -10.44 18.80
CA SER A 479 4.81 -11.71 18.67
C SER A 479 6.34 -11.56 18.81
N VAL A 480 6.90 -10.46 18.29
CA VAL A 480 8.33 -10.15 18.39
C VAL A 480 8.74 -9.92 19.84
N LEU A 481 7.87 -9.30 20.64
CA LEU A 481 8.16 -9.07 22.06
C LEU A 481 8.05 -10.36 22.88
N LEU A 482 7.18 -11.29 22.49
CA LEU A 482 6.98 -12.57 23.20
C LEU A 482 8.09 -13.59 22.91
N THR A 483 8.70 -13.54 21.72
CA THR A 483 9.75 -14.48 21.32
C THR A 483 11.16 -14.04 21.75
N ASN A 484 11.31 -12.83 22.29
CA ASN A 484 12.61 -12.27 22.68
C ASN A 484 12.66 -11.96 24.18
N SER A 485 13.80 -12.24 24.80
CA SER A 485 14.06 -11.82 26.19
C SER A 485 14.74 -10.45 26.18
N PHE A 486 14.21 -9.51 26.97
CA PHE A 486 14.81 -8.19 27.16
C PHE A 486 15.69 -8.14 28.43
N SER A 487 15.86 -9.28 29.09
CA SER A 487 16.53 -9.42 30.40
C SER A 487 18.04 -9.13 30.41
N SER A 488 18.70 -9.06 29.24
CA SER A 488 20.14 -8.78 29.13
C SER A 488 20.49 -7.29 29.05
N LEU A 489 19.49 -6.41 29.08
CA LEU A 489 19.67 -4.97 28.92
C LEU A 489 20.00 -4.28 30.25
N SER A 490 20.89 -3.29 30.19
CA SER A 490 21.25 -2.46 31.36
C SER A 490 20.02 -1.75 31.94
N ALA A 491 19.96 -1.63 33.28
CA ALA A 491 18.95 -0.83 33.97
C ALA A 491 18.99 0.67 33.62
N SER A 492 20.12 1.17 33.11
CA SER A 492 20.29 2.57 32.68
C SER A 492 19.90 2.83 31.23
N CYS A 493 19.48 1.80 30.49
CA CYS A 493 19.21 1.88 29.06
C CYS A 493 17.82 2.50 28.79
N THR A 494 17.74 3.50 27.90
CA THR A 494 16.44 4.06 27.48
C THR A 494 15.63 3.03 26.69
N ILE A 495 14.30 3.17 26.57
CA ILE A 495 13.46 2.29 25.73
C ILE A 495 14.01 2.23 24.30
N THR A 496 14.42 3.39 23.76
CA THR A 496 15.00 3.50 22.43
C THR A 496 16.32 2.74 22.30
N GLU A 497 17.23 2.87 23.26
CA GLU A 497 18.51 2.14 23.26
C GLU A 497 18.30 0.64 23.46
N ALA A 498 17.39 0.25 24.36
CA ALA A 498 17.01 -1.13 24.62
C ALA A 498 16.47 -1.81 23.35
N LEU A 499 15.54 -1.14 22.67
CA LEU A 499 15.02 -1.58 21.39
C LEU A 499 16.13 -1.60 20.34
N LYS A 500 16.95 -0.56 20.22
CA LYS A 500 18.06 -0.55 19.25
C LYS A 500 19.08 -1.66 19.46
N GLU A 501 19.49 -1.95 20.69
CA GLU A 501 20.45 -3.02 20.99
C GLU A 501 19.85 -4.40 20.71
N THR A 502 18.60 -4.62 21.12
CA THR A 502 17.85 -5.84 20.80
C THR A 502 17.70 -6.00 19.29
N LEU A 503 17.41 -4.90 18.59
CA LEU A 503 17.34 -4.85 17.14
C LEU A 503 18.71 -5.12 16.52
N ILE A 504 19.80 -4.54 16.97
CA ILE A 504 21.14 -4.79 16.40
C ILE A 504 21.56 -6.26 16.61
N GLN A 505 21.22 -6.87 17.75
CA GLN A 505 21.54 -8.25 18.08
C GLN A 505 20.69 -9.27 17.30
N GLN A 506 19.39 -9.01 17.10
CA GLN A 506 18.46 -9.91 16.38
C GLN A 506 18.40 -9.61 14.86
N CYS A 507 18.60 -8.35 14.45
CA CYS A 507 18.49 -7.88 13.05
C CYS A 507 19.76 -8.09 12.22
N ALA A 508 20.72 -8.90 12.67
CA ALA A 508 21.69 -9.48 11.75
C ALA A 508 20.98 -10.22 10.59
N HIS A 509 19.73 -10.66 10.82
CA HIS A 509 18.90 -11.46 9.91
C HIS A 509 17.44 -10.97 9.70
N SER A 510 16.95 -9.89 10.34
CA SER A 510 15.54 -9.47 10.24
C SER A 510 15.31 -8.12 9.51
N GLN A 511 14.10 -7.97 8.97
CA GLN A 511 13.71 -6.91 8.03
C GLN A 511 12.99 -5.77 8.77
N GLY A 512 13.72 -4.70 9.06
CA GLY A 512 13.19 -3.46 9.61
C GLY A 512 12.82 -2.45 8.53
N LEU A 513 11.71 -1.75 8.70
CA LEU A 513 11.29 -0.71 7.77
C LEU A 513 11.22 0.67 8.44
N PHE A 514 11.80 1.66 7.75
CA PHE A 514 11.74 3.06 8.16
C PHE A 514 10.59 3.74 7.43
N ALA A 515 9.55 4.11 8.18
CA ALA A 515 8.38 4.80 7.67
C ALA A 515 8.55 6.31 7.80
N ASP A 516 9.65 6.85 7.28
CA ASP A 516 9.76 8.28 7.12
C ASP A 516 9.46 8.69 5.69
N SER A 517 8.37 9.41 5.58
CA SER A 517 8.15 10.38 4.52
C SER A 517 6.98 11.32 4.82
N PHE A 518 6.11 11.04 5.82
CA PHE A 518 4.84 11.80 5.92
C PHE A 518 4.16 11.89 7.30
N ASN A 519 4.84 12.31 8.38
CA ASN A 519 4.11 12.93 9.51
C ASN A 519 4.17 14.44 9.37
N LEU A 520 3.14 15.03 8.79
CA LEU A 520 2.99 16.48 8.78
C LEU A 520 2.07 16.85 9.93
N VAL A 521 2.67 17.28 11.03
CA VAL A 521 1.95 18.06 12.04
C VAL A 521 1.63 19.39 11.37
N ASP A 522 0.36 19.73 11.21
CA ASP A 522 -0.03 21.06 10.72
C ASP A 522 0.38 22.09 11.78
N SER A 523 1.54 22.72 11.57
CA SER A 523 2.09 23.72 12.48
C SER A 523 1.24 24.99 12.55
N ARG A 524 0.23 25.15 11.68
CA ARG A 524 -0.69 26.30 11.71
C ARG A 524 -1.62 26.33 12.94
N HIS A 525 -1.67 25.26 13.72
CA HIS A 525 -2.42 25.20 14.98
C HIS A 525 -1.54 25.10 16.24
N VAL A 526 -0.22 25.22 16.12
CA VAL A 526 0.62 25.51 17.30
C VAL A 526 0.51 27.01 17.51
N SER A 527 -0.46 27.41 18.34
CA SER A 527 -0.72 28.79 18.72
C SER A 527 0.56 29.46 19.22
N ARG A 528 1.15 30.33 18.39
CA ARG A 528 1.83 31.50 18.94
C ARG A 528 0.74 32.43 19.50
N PRO A 529 0.91 33.02 20.69
CA PRO A 529 0.04 34.11 21.10
C PRO A 529 0.22 35.24 20.06
N SER A 530 -0.89 35.86 19.68
CA SER A 530 -1.06 36.87 18.62
C SER A 530 -0.69 36.41 17.20
N ASP A 531 -1.70 36.05 16.42
CA ASP A 531 -2.13 36.92 15.31
C ASP A 531 -3.45 36.43 14.71
N SER A 532 -4.44 37.30 14.83
CA SER A 532 -5.73 37.25 14.18
C SER A 532 -5.58 37.37 12.68
N LEU A 533 -6.05 36.38 11.91
CA LEU A 533 -6.79 36.49 10.64
C LEU A 533 -7.00 35.08 10.05
N LEU A 534 -8.11 34.47 10.44
CA LEU A 534 -8.69 33.26 9.84
C LEU A 534 -9.82 33.67 8.87
N LEU A 535 -10.16 32.72 7.98
CA LEU A 535 -11.38 32.57 7.15
C LEU A 535 -11.24 33.13 5.71
N ASN A 536 -11.52 32.40 4.63
CA ASN A 536 -12.42 31.26 4.39
C ASN A 536 -11.89 30.40 3.24
N CYS A 537 -12.12 29.08 3.29
CA CYS A 537 -12.45 28.24 2.12
C CYS A 537 -13.06 26.93 2.63
N SER A 538 -14.40 26.92 2.67
CA SER A 538 -15.24 25.74 2.83
C SER A 538 -15.09 24.83 1.60
N PHE A 539 -14.96 23.53 1.83
CA PHE A 539 -15.23 22.50 0.83
C PHE A 539 -16.36 21.63 1.40
N GLU A 540 -17.54 21.74 0.80
CA GLU A 540 -18.63 20.77 0.94
C GLU A 540 -18.25 19.48 0.20
N VAL A 541 -18.68 18.37 0.76
CA VAL A 541 -18.55 16.98 0.27
C VAL A 541 -19.61 16.70 -0.78
#